data_AF-A0A7L4C182-F1
#
_entry.id   AF-A0A7L4C182-F1
#
_cell.length_a   1.000
_cell.length_b   1.000
_cell.length_c   1.000
_cell.angle_alpha   90.00
_cell.angle_beta   90.00
_cell.angle_gamma   90.00
#
_symmetry.space_group_name_H-M   'P 1'
#
loop_
_entity.id
_entity.type
_entity.pdbx_description
1 polymer ?
#
loop_
_entity_poly.entity_id
_entity_poly.type
_entity_poly.pdbx_seq_one_letter_code
_entity_poly.pdbx_strand_id
1 'polypeptide(L)'
;LQKSKENTRVTCKRCKTMLGEKLSPDTIKYYVTEVIIWPSEGSFSTTPRSHFIQSMVAQCLVELSSAKSTFRFTIKGDDGKIYILIWLLNSDTLLVESLGSSTSHSIFTLFGDTSVPRSGPVGTWNAVKVLYQPCIKSRNKDLADAWENDIGVHPLKFPSETCLELLLILGLSTTSLPPSLRCMNSFQV
;
A
#
# COMPACT_ATOMS: atom_id res chain seq x y z
N LEU A 1 -26.27 -29.76 -15.36
CA LEU A 1 -25.05 -28.97 -15.65
C LEU A 1 -25.45 -27.51 -15.88
N GLN A 2 -25.21 -26.63 -14.92
CA GLN A 2 -25.48 -25.20 -15.07
C GLN A 2 -24.28 -24.58 -15.79
N LYS A 3 -24.45 -24.18 -17.06
CA LYS A 3 -23.41 -23.47 -17.82
C LYS A 3 -23.03 -22.21 -17.04
N SER A 4 -21.77 -22.07 -16.67
CA SER A 4 -21.22 -20.84 -16.09
C SER A 4 -21.42 -19.72 -17.10
N LYS A 5 -22.32 -18.79 -16.80
CA LYS A 5 -22.50 -17.58 -17.60
C LYS A 5 -21.23 -16.77 -17.47
N GLU A 6 -20.50 -16.59 -18.56
CA GLU A 6 -19.26 -15.84 -18.57
C GLU A 6 -19.56 -14.37 -18.24
N ASN A 7 -19.03 -13.88 -17.11
CA ASN A 7 -19.27 -12.50 -16.66
C ASN A 7 -18.68 -11.52 -17.68
N THR A 8 -19.47 -10.54 -18.10
CA THR A 8 -19.02 -9.55 -19.09
C THR A 8 -18.09 -8.54 -18.42
N ARG A 9 -16.87 -8.36 -18.96
CA ARG A 9 -15.90 -7.39 -18.45
C ARG A 9 -16.41 -5.96 -18.63
N VAL A 10 -16.20 -5.12 -17.62
CA VAL A 10 -16.45 -3.68 -17.66
C VAL A 10 -15.13 -2.98 -17.90
N THR A 11 -15.05 -2.19 -18.98
CA THR A 11 -13.84 -1.46 -19.37
C THR A 11 -14.11 0.03 -19.51
N CYS A 12 -13.14 0.86 -19.15
CA CYS A 12 -13.21 2.30 -19.34
C CYS A 12 -13.32 2.62 -20.84
N LYS A 13 -14.35 3.38 -21.25
CA LYS A 13 -14.56 3.74 -22.66
C LYS A 13 -13.37 4.52 -23.24
N ARG A 14 -12.70 5.33 -22.42
CA ARG A 14 -11.59 6.22 -22.79
C ARG A 14 -10.25 5.47 -22.89
N CYS A 15 -9.74 4.92 -21.79
CA CYS A 15 -8.39 4.32 -21.73
C CYS A 15 -8.37 2.79 -21.90
N LYS A 16 -9.53 2.15 -22.04
CA LYS A 16 -9.69 0.69 -22.19
C LYS A 16 -9.25 -0.16 -20.99
N THR A 17 -8.82 0.45 -19.88
CA THR A 17 -8.52 -0.24 -18.62
C THR A 17 -9.73 -1.05 -18.13
N MET A 18 -9.48 -2.26 -17.63
CA MET A 18 -10.51 -3.09 -16.98
C MET A 18 -10.90 -2.47 -15.64
N LEU A 19 -12.18 -2.16 -15.48
CA LEU A 19 -12.73 -1.54 -14.27
C LEU A 19 -13.47 -2.55 -13.39
N GLY A 20 -13.87 -3.71 -13.91
CA GLY A 20 -14.69 -4.66 -13.17
C GLY A 20 -15.36 -5.72 -14.04
N GLU A 21 -16.42 -6.33 -13.51
CA GLU A 21 -17.24 -7.33 -14.18
C GLU A 21 -18.74 -7.11 -13.91
N LYS A 22 -19.58 -7.43 -14.90
CA LYS A 22 -21.03 -7.40 -14.79
C LYS A 22 -21.53 -8.76 -14.32
N LEU A 23 -22.13 -8.80 -13.12
CA LEU A 23 -22.65 -10.02 -12.49
C LEU A 23 -24.11 -10.29 -12.88
N SER A 24 -24.89 -9.22 -13.10
CA SER A 24 -26.29 -9.26 -13.51
C SER A 24 -26.63 -8.02 -14.36
N PRO A 25 -27.81 -7.93 -15.01
CA PRO A 25 -28.23 -6.73 -15.75
C PRO A 25 -28.05 -5.41 -14.98
N ASP A 26 -28.28 -5.45 -13.67
CA ASP A 26 -28.31 -4.29 -12.78
C ASP A 26 -27.18 -4.27 -11.75
N THR A 27 -26.25 -5.24 -11.81
CA THR A 27 -25.16 -5.37 -10.83
C THR A 27 -23.79 -5.41 -11.50
N ILE A 28 -22.94 -4.46 -11.13
CA ILE A 28 -21.56 -4.35 -11.57
C ILE A 28 -20.66 -4.42 -10.33
N LYS A 29 -19.63 -5.26 -10.39
CA LYS A 29 -18.55 -5.33 -9.40
C LYS A 29 -17.36 -4.59 -9.96
N TYR A 30 -16.99 -3.49 -9.33
CA TYR A 30 -15.78 -2.74 -9.71
C TYR A 30 -14.55 -3.29 -8.98
N TYR A 31 -13.42 -3.31 -9.68
CA TYR A 31 -12.09 -3.65 -9.17
C TYR A 31 -11.24 -2.38 -8.99
N VAL A 32 -11.88 -1.28 -8.61
CA VAL A 32 -11.22 -0.01 -8.35
C VAL A 32 -11.16 0.21 -6.85
N THR A 33 -10.05 0.75 -6.36
CA THR A 33 -9.88 1.06 -4.94
C THR A 33 -10.71 2.26 -4.51
N GLU A 34 -10.95 3.20 -5.43
CA GLU A 34 -11.67 4.44 -5.18
C GLU A 34 -12.53 4.82 -6.40
N VAL A 35 -13.74 5.33 -6.15
CA VAL A 35 -14.61 5.95 -7.15
C VAL A 35 -14.88 7.37 -6.70
N ILE A 36 -14.41 8.35 -7.47
CA ILE A 36 -14.60 9.77 -7.18
C ILE A 36 -15.74 10.28 -8.05
N ILE A 37 -16.85 10.67 -7.42
CA ILE A 37 -17.96 11.33 -8.09
C ILE A 37 -17.76 12.84 -7.88
N TRP A 38 -17.40 13.53 -8.96
CA TRP A 38 -17.22 14.99 -8.94
C TRP A 38 -18.58 15.69 -9.02
N PRO A 39 -19.01 16.47 -8.00
CA PRO A 39 -20.04 17.47 -8.18
C PRO A 39 -19.49 18.65 -8.99
N SER A 40 -20.37 19.37 -9.70
CA SER A 40 -19.98 20.47 -10.58
C SER A 40 -19.41 21.70 -9.85
N GLU A 41 -19.58 21.78 -8.53
CA GLU A 41 -19.09 22.88 -7.69
C GLU A 41 -18.45 22.35 -6.40
N GLY A 42 -17.19 22.73 -6.15
CA GLY A 42 -16.41 22.39 -4.95
C GLY A 42 -15.05 21.80 -5.27
N SER A 43 -13.98 22.25 -4.59
CA SER A 43 -12.67 21.60 -4.67
C SER A 43 -12.62 20.42 -3.69
N PHE A 44 -12.37 19.20 -4.19
CA PHE A 44 -12.00 18.08 -3.32
C PHE A 44 -10.50 18.07 -3.08
N SER A 45 -10.10 17.88 -1.81
CA SER A 45 -8.76 17.37 -1.51
C SER A 45 -8.76 15.87 -1.83
N THR A 46 -8.24 15.49 -2.99
CA THR A 46 -8.03 14.08 -3.31
C THR A 46 -6.91 13.54 -2.43
N THR A 47 -7.15 12.46 -1.70
CA THR A 47 -6.08 11.73 -1.01
C THR A 47 -5.14 11.16 -2.07
N PRO A 48 -3.82 11.41 -2.00
CA PRO A 48 -2.88 10.81 -2.92
C PRO A 48 -2.95 9.29 -2.84
N ARG A 49 -2.86 8.62 -3.99
CA ARG A 49 -2.89 7.14 -4.06
C ARG A 49 -1.84 6.50 -3.15
N SER A 50 -0.65 7.10 -3.05
CA SER A 50 0.41 6.62 -2.15
C SER A 50 0.00 6.69 -0.68
N HIS A 51 -0.72 7.73 -0.28
CA HIS A 51 -1.24 7.87 1.08
C HIS A 51 -2.33 6.82 1.33
N PHE A 52 -3.24 6.61 0.38
CA PHE A 52 -4.24 5.54 0.48
C PHE A 52 -3.60 4.16 0.69
N ILE A 53 -2.62 3.79 -0.13
CA ILE A 53 -1.92 2.50 -0.02
C ILE A 53 -1.24 2.37 1.35
N GLN A 54 -0.55 3.42 1.79
CA GLN A 54 0.11 3.43 3.11
C GLN A 54 -0.89 3.24 4.24
N SER A 55 -1.97 4.03 4.28
CA SER A 55 -2.98 3.97 5.33
C SER A 55 -3.66 2.60 5.36
N MET A 56 -4.06 2.08 4.20
CA MET A 56 -4.74 0.80 4.11
C MET A 56 -3.82 -0.35 4.56
N VAL A 57 -2.56 -0.38 4.10
CA VAL A 57 -1.62 -1.43 4.49
C VAL A 57 -1.27 -1.33 5.98
N ALA A 58 -0.99 -0.12 6.49
CA ALA A 58 -0.73 0.12 7.90
C ALA A 58 -1.89 -0.36 8.78
N GLN A 59 -3.13 -0.02 8.41
CA GLN A 59 -4.32 -0.47 9.12
C GLN A 59 -4.43 -2.01 9.13
N CYS A 60 -4.26 -2.66 7.97
CA CYS A 60 -4.26 -4.12 7.91
C CYS A 60 -3.20 -4.74 8.84
N LEU A 61 -1.96 -4.21 8.84
CA LEU A 61 -0.89 -4.71 9.69
C LEU A 61 -1.25 -4.62 11.18
N VAL A 62 -1.76 -3.46 11.63
CA VAL A 62 -2.11 -3.20 13.03
C VAL A 62 -3.30 -4.05 13.49
N GLU A 63 -4.35 -4.12 12.68
CA GLU A 63 -5.55 -4.90 13.01
C GLU A 63 -5.23 -6.39 13.10
N LEU A 64 -4.48 -6.92 12.13
CA LEU A 64 -4.13 -8.33 12.11
C LEU A 64 -3.12 -8.69 13.19
N SER A 65 -2.17 -7.81 13.51
CA SER A 65 -1.26 -8.06 14.62
C SER A 65 -2.00 -8.12 15.95
N SER A 66 -2.99 -7.24 16.14
CA SER A 66 -3.80 -7.21 17.35
C SER A 66 -4.73 -8.44 17.43
N ALA A 67 -5.39 -8.81 16.32
CA ALA A 67 -6.36 -9.89 16.29
C ALA A 67 -5.73 -11.29 16.29
N LYS A 68 -4.54 -11.45 15.71
CA LYS A 68 -3.91 -12.77 15.49
C LYS A 68 -2.58 -12.95 16.22
N SER A 69 -2.12 -11.94 16.97
CA SER A 69 -0.81 -11.96 17.65
C SER A 69 0.35 -12.32 16.70
N THR A 70 0.27 -11.83 15.46
CA THR A 70 1.28 -12.03 14.42
C THR A 70 1.91 -10.70 14.02
N PHE A 71 3.22 -10.71 13.80
CA PHE A 71 3.96 -9.52 13.40
C PHE A 71 4.69 -9.72 12.07
N ARG A 72 4.50 -10.86 11.42
CA ARG A 72 5.15 -11.19 10.14
C ARG A 72 4.09 -11.36 9.07
N PHE A 73 4.32 -10.75 7.92
CA PHE A 73 3.36 -10.68 6.85
C PHE A 73 4.04 -10.94 5.50
N THR A 74 3.32 -11.60 4.60
CA THR A 74 3.70 -11.68 3.17
C THR A 74 2.77 -10.83 2.34
N ILE A 75 3.33 -9.97 1.49
CA ILE A 75 2.57 -9.20 0.50
C ILE A 75 2.53 -10.02 -0.78
N LYS A 76 1.35 -10.51 -1.14
CA LYS A 76 1.12 -11.38 -2.30
C LYS A 76 0.33 -10.67 -3.38
N GLY A 77 0.79 -10.81 -4.62
CA GLY A 77 0.03 -10.40 -5.80
C GLY A 77 -1.16 -11.33 -6.04
N ASP A 78 -2.08 -10.84 -6.87
CA ASP A 78 -3.13 -11.63 -7.50
C ASP A 78 -2.58 -12.69 -8.47
N ASP A 79 -1.33 -12.56 -8.89
CA ASP A 79 -0.56 -13.57 -9.63
C ASP A 79 -0.01 -14.71 -8.73
N GLY A 80 -0.29 -14.67 -7.43
CA GLY A 80 0.15 -15.66 -6.44
C GLY A 80 1.60 -15.51 -5.99
N LYS A 81 2.36 -14.54 -6.53
CA LYS A 81 3.76 -14.33 -6.14
C LYS A 81 3.87 -13.49 -4.88
N ILE A 82 4.89 -13.76 -4.08
CA ILE A 82 5.26 -12.93 -2.94
C ILE A 82 6.14 -11.77 -3.46
N TYR A 83 5.73 -10.54 -3.19
CA TYR A 83 6.45 -9.33 -3.58
C TYR A 83 7.32 -8.80 -2.44
N ILE A 84 6.82 -8.86 -1.20
CA ILE A 84 7.45 -8.25 -0.04
C ILE A 84 7.22 -9.13 1.19
N LEU A 85 8.27 -9.34 1.98
CA LEU A 85 8.16 -9.84 3.35
C LEU A 85 8.16 -8.64 4.28
N ILE A 86 7.23 -8.57 5.24
CA ILE A 86 7.09 -7.46 6.17
C ILE A 86 7.13 -7.99 7.60
N TRP A 87 7.95 -7.37 8.45
CA TRP A 87 7.92 -7.54 9.89
C TRP A 87 7.49 -6.24 10.55
N LEU A 88 6.34 -6.24 11.21
CA LEU A 88 5.87 -5.13 12.03
C LEU A 88 6.72 -4.99 13.30
N LEU A 89 7.42 -3.86 13.46
CA LEU A 89 8.22 -3.56 14.65
C LEU A 89 7.47 -2.74 15.69
N ASN A 90 6.75 -1.72 15.24
CA ASN A 90 6.01 -0.82 16.13
C ASN A 90 4.82 -0.19 15.40
N SER A 91 3.66 -0.13 16.06
CA SER A 91 2.46 0.58 15.61
C SER A 91 2.28 1.94 16.29
N ASP A 92 2.97 2.16 17.41
CA ASP A 92 2.71 3.27 18.33
C ASP A 92 3.74 4.39 18.10
N THR A 93 3.99 4.73 16.83
CA THR A 93 4.92 5.79 16.45
C THR A 93 4.15 7.01 15.95
N LEU A 94 4.51 8.19 16.43
CA LEU A 94 3.97 9.46 15.95
C LEU A 94 5.05 10.24 15.19
N LEU A 95 4.76 10.61 13.96
CA LEU A 95 5.55 11.55 13.18
C LEU A 95 5.04 12.97 13.45
N VAL A 96 5.96 13.88 13.72
CA VAL A 96 5.66 15.29 13.97
C VAL A 96 6.34 16.12 12.90
N GLU A 97 5.57 16.92 12.18
CA GLU A 97 6.10 17.82 11.18
C GLU A 97 6.80 19.02 11.85
N SER A 98 8.06 19.27 11.52
CA SER A 98 8.78 20.45 12.02
C SER A 98 8.56 21.63 11.08
N LEU A 99 8.11 22.77 11.62
CA LEU A 99 7.84 24.00 10.88
C LEU A 99 9.13 24.76 10.48
N GLY A 100 10.17 24.03 10.04
CA GLY A 100 11.49 24.56 9.70
C GLY A 100 11.60 24.87 8.21
N SER A 101 11.60 26.16 7.86
CA SER A 101 11.87 26.77 6.55
C SER A 101 11.18 26.11 5.33
N SER A 102 10.12 26.79 4.86
CA SER A 102 9.53 26.68 3.52
C SER A 102 10.60 26.63 2.42
N THR A 103 10.96 25.43 1.99
CA THR A 103 11.55 25.08 0.66
C THR A 103 11.91 23.59 0.55
N SER A 104 11.72 22.77 1.58
CA SER A 104 12.02 21.35 1.48
C SER A 104 10.94 20.61 0.67
N HIS A 105 11.36 20.03 -0.45
CA HIS A 105 10.66 18.91 -1.07
C HIS A 105 10.27 17.91 0.02
N SER A 106 8.98 17.85 0.34
CA SER A 106 8.43 16.71 1.06
C SER A 106 8.77 15.49 0.22
N ILE A 107 9.69 14.65 0.70
CA ILE A 107 10.14 13.44 0.00
C ILE A 107 8.95 12.47 -0.22
N PHE A 108 7.84 12.69 0.50
CA PHE A 108 6.58 11.98 0.35
C PHE A 108 5.67 12.51 -0.77
N THR A 109 5.95 13.66 -1.40
CA THR A 109 5.13 14.20 -2.52
C THR A 109 5.48 13.62 -3.89
N LEU A 110 6.42 12.66 -3.99
CA LEU A 110 6.86 12.11 -5.28
C LEU A 110 5.74 11.37 -6.06
N PHE A 111 4.64 11.03 -5.39
CA PHE A 111 3.45 10.43 -6.00
C PHE A 111 2.30 11.43 -6.18
N GLY A 112 2.64 12.66 -6.60
CA GLY A 112 1.71 13.63 -7.14
C GLY A 112 0.84 14.30 -6.09
N ASP A 113 1.36 15.35 -5.47
CA ASP A 113 0.53 16.33 -4.78
C ASP A 113 0.65 17.69 -5.46
N THR A 114 -0.48 18.15 -6.00
CA THR A 114 -0.70 19.56 -6.32
C THR A 114 -0.79 20.27 -4.97
N SER A 115 0.30 20.91 -4.57
CA SER A 115 0.43 21.60 -3.29
C SER A 115 -0.68 22.61 -3.07
N VAL A 116 -1.58 22.33 -2.12
CA VAL A 116 -2.32 23.38 -1.41
C VAL A 116 -1.69 23.49 -0.02
N PRO A 117 -1.21 24.66 0.41
CA PRO A 117 -0.64 24.83 1.73
C PRO A 117 -1.76 24.68 2.74
N ARG A 118 -1.77 23.57 3.47
CA ARG A 118 -2.71 23.34 4.55
C ARG A 118 -2.23 24.17 5.75
N SER A 119 -2.70 25.40 5.84
CA SER A 119 -2.54 26.25 7.04
C SER A 119 -3.35 25.62 8.18
N GLY A 120 -2.73 24.69 8.91
CA GLY A 120 -3.30 24.01 10.07
C GLY A 120 -2.24 23.73 11.14
N PRO A 121 -2.65 23.31 12.35
CA PRO A 121 -1.74 23.00 13.44
C PRO A 121 -0.74 21.91 13.02
N VAL A 122 0.47 21.96 13.58
CA VAL A 122 1.58 21.01 13.35
C VAL A 122 1.05 19.60 13.14
N GLY A 123 1.23 19.07 11.92
CA GLY A 123 0.71 17.76 11.53
C GLY A 123 1.35 16.67 12.37
N THR A 124 0.55 15.99 13.19
CA THR A 124 0.93 14.74 13.85
C THR A 124 0.29 13.59 13.10
N TRP A 125 1.08 12.58 12.75
CA TRP A 125 0.64 11.45 11.94
C TRP A 125 1.03 10.15 12.64
N ASN A 126 0.09 9.20 12.75
CA ASN A 126 0.42 7.84 13.16
C ASN A 126 1.27 7.18 12.09
N ALA A 127 2.33 6.50 12.51
CA ALA A 127 3.24 5.79 11.64
C ALA A 127 3.50 4.39 12.18
N VAL A 128 3.68 3.47 11.23
CA VAL A 128 4.03 2.09 11.51
C VAL A 128 5.47 1.88 11.11
N LYS A 129 6.29 1.36 12.03
CA LYS A 129 7.65 0.96 11.75
C LYS A 129 7.68 -0.49 11.34
N VAL A 130 8.25 -0.77 10.18
CA VAL A 130 8.38 -2.12 9.64
C VAL A 130 9.83 -2.44 9.31
N LEU A 131 10.14 -3.73 9.22
CA LEU A 131 11.24 -4.21 8.40
C LEU A 131 10.65 -4.84 7.16
N TYR A 132 11.30 -4.68 6.02
CA TYR A 132 10.85 -5.34 4.80
C TYR A 132 11.99 -5.92 3.97
N GLN A 133 11.63 -6.92 3.19
CA GLN A 133 12.53 -7.53 2.23
C GLN A 133 11.82 -7.73 0.89
N PRO A 134 12.33 -7.14 -0.22
CA PRO A 134 11.75 -7.35 -1.54
C PRO A 134 12.05 -8.75 -2.08
N CYS A 135 11.03 -9.40 -2.65
CA CYS A 135 11.10 -10.74 -3.25
C CYS A 135 10.99 -10.73 -4.78
N ILE A 136 11.09 -9.54 -5.40
CA ILE A 136 11.02 -9.37 -6.86
C ILE A 136 12.17 -10.10 -7.55
N LYS A 137 11.92 -10.68 -8.74
CA LYS A 137 12.91 -11.39 -9.56
C LYS A 137 13.61 -12.53 -8.80
N SER A 138 12.88 -13.31 -7.99
CA SER A 138 13.40 -14.43 -7.19
C SER A 138 14.47 -14.05 -6.15
N ARG A 139 14.61 -12.75 -5.83
CA ARG A 139 15.44 -12.33 -4.72
C ARG A 139 14.87 -12.87 -3.42
N ASN A 140 15.72 -13.29 -2.49
CA ASN A 140 15.30 -13.80 -1.18
C ASN A 140 14.31 -14.98 -1.26
N LYS A 141 14.40 -15.80 -2.32
CA LYS A 141 13.48 -16.91 -2.55
C LYS A 141 13.46 -17.89 -1.37
N ASP A 142 14.61 -18.30 -0.86
CA ASP A 142 14.66 -19.26 0.26
C ASP A 142 13.96 -18.73 1.52
N LEU A 143 14.12 -17.43 1.80
CA LEU A 143 13.44 -16.78 2.92
C LEU A 143 11.93 -16.65 2.68
N ALA A 144 11.54 -16.34 1.45
CA ALA A 144 10.15 -16.26 1.04
C ALA A 144 9.45 -17.62 1.13
N ASP A 145 10.10 -18.69 0.67
CA ASP A 145 9.62 -20.08 0.75
C ASP A 145 9.53 -20.53 2.21
N ALA A 146 10.47 -20.13 3.07
CA ALA A 146 10.39 -20.38 4.51
C ALA A 146 9.20 -19.68 5.18
N TRP A 147 8.96 -18.41 4.84
CA TRP A 147 7.83 -17.63 5.38
C TRP A 147 6.47 -18.08 4.85
N GLU A 148 6.42 -18.61 3.63
CA GLU A 148 5.20 -19.15 3.03
C GLU A 148 4.62 -20.32 3.84
N ASN A 149 5.49 -21.12 4.46
CA ASN A 149 5.13 -22.31 5.22
C ASN A 149 5.06 -22.07 6.74
N ASP A 150 5.38 -20.86 7.20
CA ASP A 150 5.38 -20.51 8.63
C ASP A 150 3.96 -20.08 9.08
N ILE A 151 3.39 -20.82 10.03
CA ILE A 151 2.06 -20.57 10.61
C ILE A 151 1.98 -19.17 11.26
N GLY A 152 3.10 -18.66 11.74
CA GLY A 152 3.21 -17.35 12.35
C GLY A 152 3.20 -16.19 11.34
N VAL A 153 3.18 -16.46 10.03
CA VAL A 153 3.22 -15.44 8.98
C VAL A 153 1.87 -15.29 8.30
N HIS A 154 1.35 -14.06 8.22
CA HIS A 154 0.04 -13.79 7.65
C HIS A 154 0.09 -13.23 6.22
N PRO A 155 -0.58 -13.84 5.22
CA PRO A 155 -0.59 -13.32 3.87
C PRO A 155 -1.60 -12.18 3.67
N LEU A 156 -1.14 -11.06 3.13
CA LEU A 156 -1.97 -9.97 2.61
C LEU A 156 -1.97 -10.03 1.08
N LYS A 157 -3.16 -10.03 0.47
CA LYS A 157 -3.32 -10.13 -0.98
C LYS A 157 -3.74 -8.78 -1.57
N PHE A 158 -2.99 -8.30 -2.55
CA PHE A 158 -3.28 -7.07 -3.29
C PHE A 158 -3.09 -7.28 -4.79
N PRO A 159 -3.62 -6.39 -5.65
CA PRO A 159 -3.23 -6.36 -7.05
C PRO A 159 -1.72 -6.23 -7.20
N SER A 160 -1.13 -6.93 -8.17
CA SER A 160 0.32 -6.93 -8.40
C SER A 160 0.91 -5.51 -8.57
N GLU A 161 0.15 -4.60 -9.19
CA GLU A 161 0.52 -3.18 -9.33
C GLU A 161 0.64 -2.48 -7.96
N THR A 162 -0.36 -2.66 -7.09
CA THR A 162 -0.34 -2.13 -5.71
C THR A 162 0.84 -2.68 -4.90
N CYS A 163 1.21 -3.95 -5.09
CA CYS A 163 2.39 -4.54 -4.43
C CYS A 163 3.69 -3.84 -4.85
N LEU A 164 3.83 -3.49 -6.13
CA LEU A 164 4.99 -2.76 -6.65
C LEU A 164 5.01 -1.31 -6.16
N GLU A 165 3.86 -0.64 -6.16
CA GLU A 165 3.73 0.71 -5.61
C GLU A 165 4.09 0.76 -4.13
N LEU A 166 3.62 -0.20 -3.34
CA LEU A 166 3.98 -0.33 -1.92
C LEU A 166 5.50 -0.46 -1.74
N LEU A 167 6.16 -1.26 -2.59
CA LEU A 167 7.61 -1.39 -2.51
C LEU A 167 8.34 -0.08 -2.81
N LEU A 168 7.85 0.71 -3.78
CA LEU A 168 8.41 2.03 -4.08
C LEU A 168 8.23 2.99 -2.90
N ILE A 169 7.05 3.00 -2.28
CA ILE A 169 6.75 3.79 -1.08
C ILE A 169 7.70 3.44 0.07
N LEU A 170 7.86 2.14 0.35
CA LEU A 170 8.80 1.65 1.38
C LEU A 170 10.23 2.07 1.06
N GLY A 171 10.66 1.92 -0.19
CA GLY A 171 11.98 2.35 -0.66
C GLY A 171 12.23 3.84 -0.43
N LEU A 172 11.27 4.70 -0.77
CA LEU A 172 11.36 6.14 -0.53
C LEU A 172 11.48 6.45 0.96
N SER A 173 10.64 5.82 1.79
CA SER A 173 10.71 5.93 3.25
C SER A 173 12.10 5.55 3.79
N THR A 174 12.65 4.41 3.37
CA THR A 174 13.99 3.96 3.75
C THR A 174 15.07 4.94 3.31
N THR A 175 14.99 5.48 2.08
CA THR A 175 16.00 6.42 1.58
C THR A 175 16.00 7.76 2.31
N SER A 176 14.88 8.13 2.94
CA SER A 176 14.80 9.32 3.80
C SER A 176 15.62 9.17 5.09
N LEU A 177 15.94 7.94 5.51
CA LEU A 177 16.77 7.66 6.67
C LEU A 177 18.27 7.82 6.35
N PRO A 178 19.10 8.18 7.34
CA PRO A 178 20.55 8.10 7.25
C PRO A 178 21.00 6.69 6.81
N PRO A 179 22.05 6.55 5.98
CA PRO A 179 22.49 5.25 5.47
C PRO A 179 22.70 4.16 6.54
N SER A 180 23.18 4.54 7.73
CA SER A 180 23.38 3.64 8.87
C SER A 180 22.08 3.07 9.46
N LEU A 181 20.93 3.69 9.19
CA LEU A 181 19.62 3.29 9.71
C LEU A 181 18.72 2.63 8.67
N ARG A 182 19.21 2.44 7.43
CA ARG A 182 18.41 1.89 6.32
C ARG A 182 18.22 0.38 6.39
N CYS A 183 19.07 -0.31 7.14
CA CYS A 183 19.09 -1.77 7.19
C CYS A 183 19.23 -2.27 8.64
N MET A 184 18.54 -3.36 8.96
CA MET A 184 18.71 -4.11 10.20
C MET A 184 18.65 -5.61 9.92
N ASN A 185 19.70 -6.36 10.29
CA ASN A 185 19.77 -7.82 10.13
C ASN A 185 19.39 -8.30 8.71
N SER A 186 19.94 -7.68 7.67
CA SER A 186 19.65 -7.93 6.23
C SER A 186 18.29 -7.49 5.70
N PHE A 187 17.40 -6.98 6.55
CA PHE A 187 16.14 -6.33 6.15
C PHE A 187 16.34 -4.83 5.97
N GLN A 188 15.48 -4.22 5.16
CA GLN A 188 15.35 -2.77 5.03
C GLN A 188 14.40 -2.25 6.11
N VAL A 189 14.61 -1.01 6.55
CA VAL A 189 13.79 -0.30 7.57
C VAL A 189 12.82 0.65 6.90
#